data_AF-A0A226EHC1-F1
#
_entry.id   AF-A0A226EHC1-F1
#
_cell.length_a   1.000
_cell.length_b   1.000
_cell.length_c   1.000
_cell.angle_alpha   90.00
_cell.angle_beta   90.00
_cell.angle_gamma   90.00
#
_symmetry.space_group_name_H-M   'P 1'
#
loop_
_entity.id
_entity.type
_entity.pdbx_description
1 polymer ?
#
loop_
_entity_poly.entity_id
_entity_poly.type
_entity_poly.pdbx_seq_one_letter_code
_entity_poly.pdbx_strand_id
1 'polypeptide(L)'
;MKIRIVILLLALMSIIEARPQVPDQVQQFLQQTFFNPILEKVEQGGEAASRVIGHITNITRGHAEHDQDGQNSGVQTNGFPDLSPVDQILSKIKDQEENQESSTDLTTTASTNSDIEIEQVTIIPTQAPAKNKTRIVNHLDKEAIDKMKAMCPELVNATDFEIVRYRYFEPRGGCFRYGFQGPCGNGMKLFIKEHGSIYGQCDCRLDARMWIYHEESLACYKIFSQGGCSEGNYMDLTEDGKPGCVENPCAANGTEFYKLRGVCAQIGKPNEEICKDNSVIDFIPKKRTPDCIKTQGIVTGVGILPCRPGSVLAVHGKCHIEEWDFGKED
;
A
#
# COMPACT_ATOMS: atom_id res chain seq x y z
N MET A 1 0.17 23.27 -11.18
CA MET A 1 -0.28 22.04 -10.47
C MET A 1 -0.96 22.31 -9.11
N LYS A 2 -0.48 23.25 -8.27
CA LYS A 2 -1.04 23.49 -6.90
C LYS A 2 -2.51 23.97 -6.86
N ILE A 3 -2.95 24.80 -7.81
CA ILE A 3 -4.33 25.35 -7.83
C ILE A 3 -5.38 24.27 -8.15
N ARG A 4 -5.07 23.31 -9.03
CA ARG A 4 -6.00 22.22 -9.40
C ARG A 4 -6.35 21.33 -8.20
N ILE A 5 -5.39 21.08 -7.32
CA ILE A 5 -5.59 20.28 -6.10
C ILE A 5 -6.48 21.03 -5.11
N VAL A 6 -6.30 22.34 -4.94
CA VAL A 6 -7.14 23.15 -4.04
C VAL A 6 -8.59 23.19 -4.54
N ILE A 7 -8.81 23.36 -5.84
CA ILE A 7 -10.17 23.36 -6.43
C ILE A 7 -10.85 21.99 -6.26
N LEU A 8 -10.13 20.89 -6.48
CA LEU A 8 -10.66 19.54 -6.28
C LEU A 8 -11.03 19.28 -4.82
N LEU A 9 -10.23 19.75 -3.87
CA LEU A 9 -10.50 19.59 -2.44
C LEU A 9 -11.70 20.42 -1.98
N LEU A 10 -11.85 21.65 -2.48
CA LEU A 10 -13.02 22.50 -2.19
C LEU A 10 -14.31 21.91 -2.78
N ALA A 11 -14.25 21.37 -4.01
CA ALA A 11 -15.39 20.67 -4.61
C ALA A 11 -15.77 19.40 -3.82
N LEU A 12 -14.79 18.65 -3.31
CA LEU A 12 -15.05 17.49 -2.47
C LEU A 12 -15.78 17.87 -1.16
N MET A 13 -15.45 19.03 -0.59
CA MET A 13 -16.10 19.54 0.62
C MET A 13 -17.57 19.88 0.40
N SER A 14 -17.89 20.60 -0.67
CA SER A 14 -19.29 20.90 -1.00
C SER A 14 -20.11 19.64 -1.21
N ILE A 15 -19.49 18.56 -1.71
CA ILE A 15 -20.15 17.25 -1.86
C ILE A 15 -20.35 16.55 -0.51
N ILE A 16 -19.41 16.70 0.44
CA ILE A 16 -19.50 16.09 1.78
C ILE A 16 -20.53 16.83 2.64
N GLU A 17 -20.57 18.16 2.60
CA GLU A 17 -21.55 18.98 3.34
C GLU A 17 -22.98 18.76 2.84
N ALA A 18 -23.17 18.50 1.54
CA ALA A 18 -24.47 18.21 0.96
C ALA A 18 -25.03 16.82 1.30
N ARG A 19 -24.26 15.94 1.99
CA ARG A 19 -24.72 14.60 2.37
C ARG A 19 -25.16 14.52 3.83
N PRO A 20 -26.47 14.38 4.12
CA PRO A 20 -27.02 14.39 5.49
C PRO A 20 -26.68 13.15 6.33
N GLN A 21 -25.74 12.29 5.91
CA GLN A 21 -25.41 11.03 6.57
C GLN A 21 -23.96 10.94 7.08
N VAL A 22 -23.17 12.01 6.99
CA VAL A 22 -21.80 11.99 7.53
C VAL A 22 -21.84 12.41 9.01
N PRO A 23 -21.40 11.55 9.95
CA PRO A 23 -21.36 11.92 11.37
C PRO A 23 -20.43 13.12 11.62
N ASP A 24 -20.83 14.03 12.51
CA ASP A 24 -20.09 15.27 12.82
C ASP A 24 -18.62 15.03 13.21
N GLN A 25 -18.32 13.91 13.87
CA GLN A 25 -16.95 13.53 14.22
C GLN A 25 -16.06 13.30 12.99
N VAL A 26 -16.62 12.75 11.91
CA VAL A 26 -15.89 12.53 10.66
C VAL A 26 -15.66 13.86 9.94
N GLN A 27 -16.65 14.76 9.95
CA GLN A 27 -16.49 16.11 9.40
C GLN A 27 -15.40 16.90 10.16
N GLN A 28 -15.42 16.88 11.50
CA GLN A 28 -14.41 17.55 12.31
C GLN A 28 -13.01 16.97 12.09
N PHE A 29 -12.89 15.64 11.99
CA PHE A 29 -11.60 14.99 11.71
C PHE A 29 -11.04 15.39 10.35
N LEU A 30 -11.88 15.39 9.32
CA LEU A 30 -11.48 15.81 7.98
C LEU A 30 -11.04 17.27 7.96
N GLN A 31 -11.83 18.16 8.59
CA GLN A 31 -11.55 19.59 8.70
C GLN A 31 -10.18 19.86 9.35
N GLN A 32 -9.92 19.22 10.50
CA GLN A 32 -8.70 19.46 11.27
C GLN A 32 -7.46 18.83 10.63
N THR A 33 -7.59 17.62 10.11
CA THR A 33 -6.43 16.82 9.67
C THR A 33 -5.97 17.19 8.28
N PHE A 34 -6.90 17.53 7.39
CA PHE A 34 -6.59 17.75 5.97
C PHE A 34 -6.78 19.20 5.55
N PHE A 35 -7.85 19.88 5.98
CA PHE A 35 -8.17 21.20 5.43
C PHE A 35 -7.38 22.34 6.08
N ASN A 36 -7.36 22.41 7.41
CA ASN A 36 -6.66 23.49 8.11
C ASN A 36 -5.16 23.61 7.72
N PRO A 37 -4.38 22.51 7.60
CA PRO A 37 -2.98 22.59 7.19
C PRO A 37 -2.79 23.03 5.73
N ILE A 38 -3.78 22.80 4.87
CA ILE A 38 -3.75 23.23 3.47
C ILE A 38 -4.10 24.72 3.38
N LEU A 39 -5.13 25.18 4.11
CA LEU A 39 -5.51 26.58 4.20
C LEU A 39 -4.35 27.44 4.72
N GLU A 40 -3.68 27.01 5.79
CA GLU A 40 -2.53 27.71 6.36
C GLU A 40 -1.38 27.84 5.35
N LYS A 41 -1.13 26.80 4.56
CA LYS A 41 -0.12 26.83 3.48
C LYS A 41 -0.52 27.69 2.29
N VAL A 42 -1.82 27.88 2.06
CA VAL A 42 -2.33 28.76 0.99
C VAL A 42 -2.27 30.22 1.41
N GLU A 43 -2.55 30.54 2.68
CA GLU A 43 -2.41 31.88 3.25
C GLU A 43 -0.94 32.36 3.26
N GLN A 44 0.00 31.45 3.47
CA GLN A 44 1.43 31.72 3.33
C GLN A 44 1.87 31.99 1.87
N GLY A 45 1.00 31.73 0.89
CA GLY A 45 1.27 31.85 -0.55
C GLY A 45 1.16 33.26 -1.15
N GLY A 46 0.85 34.29 -0.36
CA GLY A 46 0.83 35.69 -0.79
C GLY A 46 -0.44 36.15 -1.52
N GLU A 47 -0.46 37.44 -1.89
CA GLU A 47 -1.64 38.24 -2.31
C GLU A 47 -2.50 37.62 -3.44
N ALA A 48 -1.91 36.81 -4.31
CA ALA A 48 -2.61 36.15 -5.40
C ALA A 48 -3.55 35.03 -4.92
N ALA A 49 -3.19 34.31 -3.84
CA ALA A 49 -4.01 33.25 -3.27
C ALA A 49 -5.24 33.80 -2.54
N SER A 50 -5.10 34.91 -1.81
CA SER A 50 -6.21 35.59 -1.13
C SER A 50 -7.27 36.12 -2.10
N ARG A 51 -6.88 36.57 -3.30
CA ARG A 51 -7.85 37.01 -4.33
C ARG A 51 -8.68 35.85 -4.88
N VAL A 52 -8.07 34.68 -5.08
CA VAL A 52 -8.78 33.47 -5.54
C VAL A 52 -9.76 32.96 -4.46
N ILE A 53 -9.33 32.95 -3.19
CA ILE A 53 -10.21 32.58 -2.07
C ILE A 53 -11.40 33.55 -1.96
N GLY A 54 -11.15 34.87 -2.06
CA GLY A 54 -12.21 35.88 -2.00
C GLY A 54 -13.27 35.74 -3.11
N HIS A 55 -12.84 35.37 -4.32
CA HIS A 55 -13.78 35.10 -5.42
C HIS A 55 -14.61 33.83 -5.20
N ILE A 56 -14.03 32.77 -4.64
CA ILE A 56 -14.75 31.52 -4.36
C ILE A 56 -15.78 31.71 -3.23
N THR A 57 -15.42 32.42 -2.15
CA THR A 57 -16.32 32.68 -1.01
C THR A 57 -17.53 33.54 -1.40
N ASN A 58 -17.38 34.46 -2.36
CA ASN A 58 -18.49 35.26 -2.87
C ASN A 58 -19.45 34.44 -3.75
N ILE A 59 -18.96 33.41 -4.45
CA ILE A 59 -19.79 32.52 -5.29
C ILE A 59 -20.65 31.59 -4.43
N THR A 60 -20.11 31.08 -3.31
CA THR A 60 -20.86 30.23 -2.37
C THR A 60 -21.85 31.02 -1.53
N ARG A 61 -21.54 32.26 -1.14
CA ARG A 61 -22.47 33.13 -0.39
C ARG A 61 -23.67 33.59 -1.23
N GLY A 62 -23.52 33.77 -2.53
CA GLY A 62 -24.62 34.14 -3.44
C GLY A 62 -25.70 33.06 -3.63
N HIS A 63 -25.44 31.82 -3.22
CA HIS A 63 -26.40 30.71 -3.34
C HIS A 63 -27.22 30.45 -2.07
N ALA A 64 -26.95 31.14 -0.95
CA ALA A 64 -27.59 30.89 0.34
C ALA A 64 -28.75 31.83 0.70
N GLU A 65 -29.12 32.79 -0.17
CA GLU A 65 -30.16 33.81 0.13
C GLU A 65 -31.46 33.66 -0.69
N HIS A 66 -31.69 32.52 -1.34
CA HIS A 66 -32.94 32.27 -2.05
C HIS A 66 -33.55 30.95 -1.57
N ASP A 67 -34.28 30.98 -0.44
CA ASP A 67 -35.40 30.08 -0.12
C ASP A 67 -35.89 30.32 1.32
N GLN A 68 -36.81 31.27 1.48
CA GLN A 68 -37.80 31.25 2.56
C GLN A 68 -39.13 31.71 1.98
N ASP A 69 -40.01 30.76 1.65
CA ASP A 69 -41.46 30.85 1.87
C ASP A 69 -42.17 29.53 1.48
N GLY A 70 -43.06 29.06 2.36
CA GLY A 70 -44.31 28.40 1.92
C GLY A 70 -44.43 26.87 1.90
N GLN A 71 -44.86 26.30 3.03
CA GLN A 71 -45.96 25.32 3.21
C GLN A 71 -46.29 24.19 2.18
N ASN A 72 -46.23 22.96 2.72
CA ASN A 72 -47.27 21.90 2.73
C ASN A 72 -47.54 20.99 1.51
N SER A 73 -47.62 19.68 1.84
CA SER A 73 -48.28 18.55 1.15
C SER A 73 -47.61 17.89 -0.07
N GLY A 74 -47.55 16.55 -0.01
CA GLY A 74 -47.67 15.70 -1.18
C GLY A 74 -46.44 14.88 -1.55
N VAL A 75 -46.50 13.57 -1.29
CA VAL A 75 -45.59 12.56 -1.82
C VAL A 75 -45.67 12.53 -3.35
N GLN A 76 -44.56 12.86 -4.03
CA GLN A 76 -44.28 12.44 -5.41
C GLN A 76 -42.79 12.12 -5.57
N THR A 77 -42.54 10.97 -6.19
CA THR A 77 -41.25 10.51 -6.72
C THR A 77 -40.89 11.31 -7.96
N ASN A 78 -39.62 11.74 -8.12
CA ASN A 78 -38.82 11.71 -9.38
C ASN A 78 -37.54 12.55 -9.28
N GLY A 79 -36.49 12.11 -9.99
CA GLY A 79 -35.50 12.98 -10.64
C GLY A 79 -34.19 13.25 -9.92
N PHE A 80 -33.09 12.65 -10.41
CA PHE A 80 -31.72 13.12 -10.14
C PHE A 80 -31.46 14.44 -10.90
N PRO A 81 -30.78 15.43 -10.31
CA PRO A 81 -30.41 16.65 -11.00
C PRO A 81 -29.24 16.43 -11.98
N ASP A 82 -29.33 17.14 -13.10
CA ASP A 82 -28.45 17.15 -14.26
C ASP A 82 -27.09 17.84 -13.94
N LEU A 83 -25.97 17.21 -14.34
CA LEU A 83 -24.58 17.61 -14.02
C LEU A 83 -23.96 18.57 -15.06
N SER A 84 -24.78 19.26 -15.85
CA SER A 84 -24.39 20.18 -16.94
C SER A 84 -23.36 21.29 -16.62
N PRO A 85 -23.23 21.85 -15.39
CA PRO A 85 -22.30 22.96 -15.15
C PRO A 85 -20.81 22.57 -15.11
N VAL A 86 -20.48 21.32 -14.78
CA VAL A 86 -19.09 20.87 -14.60
C VAL A 86 -18.37 20.70 -15.95
N ASP A 87 -19.10 20.25 -16.96
CA ASP A 87 -18.56 20.05 -18.31
C ASP A 87 -18.25 21.38 -19.02
N GLN A 88 -19.00 22.46 -18.70
CA GLN A 88 -18.71 23.80 -19.21
C GLN A 88 -17.46 24.45 -18.60
N ILE A 89 -17.03 23.99 -17.42
CA ILE A 89 -15.83 24.48 -16.75
C ILE A 89 -14.59 23.74 -17.29
N LEU A 90 -14.73 22.44 -17.57
CA LEU A 90 -13.65 21.61 -18.11
C LEU A 90 -13.29 21.97 -19.56
N SER A 91 -14.26 22.40 -20.38
CA SER A 91 -13.99 22.82 -21.77
C SER A 91 -13.13 24.09 -21.85
N LYS A 92 -13.39 25.09 -20.99
CA LYS A 92 -12.63 26.36 -20.98
C LYS A 92 -11.18 26.22 -20.51
N ILE A 93 -10.86 25.16 -19.76
CA ILE A 93 -9.49 24.90 -19.27
C ILE A 93 -8.63 24.26 -20.37
N LYS A 94 -9.24 23.54 -21.32
CA LYS A 94 -8.56 22.84 -22.40
C LYS A 94 -8.01 23.80 -23.46
N ASP A 95 -8.72 24.90 -23.72
CA ASP A 95 -8.35 25.91 -24.73
C ASP A 95 -7.13 26.78 -24.34
N GLN A 96 -6.67 26.73 -23.09
CA GLN A 96 -5.48 27.47 -22.65
C GLN A 96 -4.17 26.67 -22.72
N GLU A 97 -4.20 25.35 -22.94
CA GLU A 97 -3.00 24.50 -22.95
C GLU A 97 -2.33 24.38 -24.34
N GLU A 98 -3.01 24.73 -25.45
CA GLU A 98 -2.45 24.62 -26.82
C GLU A 98 -1.48 25.74 -27.23
N ASN A 99 -1.24 26.76 -26.40
CA ASN A 99 -0.45 27.95 -26.77
C ASN A 99 0.95 28.03 -26.14
N GLN A 100 1.53 26.93 -25.64
CA GLN A 100 2.80 27.02 -24.91
C GLN A 100 3.78 25.85 -25.09
N GLU A 101 4.10 25.48 -26.33
CA GLU A 101 5.32 24.71 -26.63
C GLU A 101 6.02 25.23 -27.90
N SER A 102 7.06 26.05 -27.73
CA SER A 102 8.07 26.28 -28.76
C SER A 102 9.37 26.82 -28.15
N SER A 103 10.49 26.29 -28.65
CA SER A 103 11.89 26.73 -28.48
C SER A 103 12.67 26.12 -27.33
N THR A 104 13.64 25.25 -27.66
CA THR A 104 15.08 25.57 -27.60
C THR A 104 15.91 24.47 -28.29
N ASP A 105 16.61 24.84 -29.36
CA ASP A 105 17.74 24.13 -29.97
C ASP A 105 19.05 24.73 -29.43
N LEU A 106 20.04 23.89 -29.11
CA LEU A 106 21.42 24.34 -28.93
C LEU A 106 22.43 23.30 -29.47
N THR A 107 23.02 23.61 -30.62
CA THR A 107 24.19 22.96 -31.22
C THR A 107 25.48 23.37 -30.50
N THR A 108 26.44 22.45 -30.35
CA THR A 108 27.84 22.79 -30.09
C THR A 108 28.76 21.87 -30.89
N THR A 109 29.57 22.49 -31.75
CA THR A 109 30.65 21.89 -32.53
C THR A 109 31.99 22.06 -31.80
N ALA A 110 32.82 21.02 -31.76
CA ALA A 110 34.28 21.17 -31.66
C ALA A 110 35.00 19.96 -32.29
N SER A 111 36.07 20.31 -33.01
CA SER A 111 36.96 19.53 -33.86
C SER A 111 38.15 18.97 -33.07
N THR A 112 38.69 17.81 -33.47
CA THR A 112 40.12 17.65 -33.86
C THR A 112 40.44 16.25 -34.42
N ASN A 113 41.40 16.28 -35.35
CA ASN A 113 41.92 15.23 -36.22
C ASN A 113 42.48 13.97 -35.53
N SER A 114 42.32 12.82 -36.19
CA SER A 114 43.43 11.88 -36.48
C SER A 114 42.97 10.80 -37.46
N ASP A 115 43.71 10.66 -38.56
CA ASP A 115 43.51 9.64 -39.57
C ASP A 115 43.93 8.27 -39.04
N ILE A 116 42.97 7.35 -38.94
CA ILE A 116 43.22 5.91 -38.76
C ILE A 116 42.31 5.19 -39.76
N GLU A 117 42.92 4.48 -40.72
CA GLU A 117 42.23 3.53 -41.58
C GLU A 117 41.75 2.35 -40.73
N ILE A 118 40.43 2.28 -40.49
CA ILE A 118 39.77 1.15 -39.84
C ILE A 118 39.08 0.33 -40.93
N GLU A 119 39.44 -0.95 -41.01
CA GLU A 119 38.75 -1.97 -41.81
C GLU A 119 37.24 -1.96 -41.52
N GLN A 120 36.44 -1.96 -42.58
CA GLN A 120 34.98 -1.97 -42.48
C GLN A 120 34.48 -3.29 -41.87
N VAL A 121 34.35 -3.32 -40.55
CA VAL A 121 33.58 -4.35 -39.85
C VAL A 121 32.10 -4.09 -40.10
N THR A 122 31.48 -4.95 -40.90
CA THR A 122 30.04 -4.93 -41.13
C THR A 122 29.33 -5.40 -39.85
N ILE A 123 28.88 -4.45 -39.03
CA ILE A 123 28.04 -4.75 -37.86
C ILE A 123 26.64 -5.06 -38.37
N ILE A 124 26.25 -6.32 -38.33
CA ILE A 124 24.86 -6.73 -38.53
C ILE A 124 24.08 -6.24 -37.30
N PRO A 125 23.10 -5.33 -37.44
CA PRO A 125 22.28 -4.91 -36.32
C PRO A 125 21.47 -6.11 -35.84
N THR A 126 21.90 -6.69 -34.72
CA THR A 126 21.15 -7.74 -34.04
C THR A 126 19.96 -7.05 -33.40
N GLN A 127 18.78 -7.20 -34.01
CA GLN A 127 17.53 -6.73 -33.42
C GLN A 127 17.39 -7.38 -32.04
N ALA A 128 17.47 -6.56 -31.00
CA ALA A 128 17.24 -7.01 -29.64
C ALA A 128 15.84 -7.63 -29.58
N PRO A 129 15.69 -8.86 -29.06
CA PRO A 129 14.40 -9.50 -28.95
C PRO A 129 13.47 -8.58 -28.15
N ALA A 130 12.30 -8.28 -28.71
CA ALA A 130 11.28 -7.50 -28.06
C ALA A 130 11.01 -8.11 -26.68
N LYS A 131 11.45 -7.43 -25.61
CA LYS A 131 11.21 -7.82 -24.23
C LYS A 131 9.72 -7.62 -23.96
N ASN A 132 8.92 -8.63 -24.32
CA ASN A 132 7.51 -8.67 -23.99
C ASN A 132 7.42 -8.89 -22.47
N LYS A 133 7.40 -7.77 -21.73
CA LYS A 133 7.28 -7.71 -20.28
C LYS A 133 5.88 -8.17 -19.90
N THR A 134 5.64 -9.46 -20.03
CA THR A 134 4.38 -10.09 -19.65
C THR A 134 4.35 -10.02 -18.14
N ARG A 135 3.70 -8.98 -17.62
CA ARG A 135 3.42 -8.83 -16.20
C ARG A 135 2.83 -10.17 -15.75
N ILE A 136 3.51 -10.87 -14.85
CA ILE A 136 3.02 -12.12 -14.26
C ILE A 136 1.82 -11.74 -13.40
N VAL A 137 0.68 -11.58 -14.06
CA VAL A 137 -0.60 -11.48 -13.38
C VAL A 137 -0.88 -12.89 -12.90
N ASN A 138 -1.28 -13.05 -11.65
CA ASN A 138 -1.81 -14.31 -11.09
C ASN A 138 -3.10 -14.71 -11.84
N HIS A 139 -2.96 -15.08 -13.11
CA HIS A 139 -4.04 -15.37 -14.01
C HIS A 139 -4.45 -16.82 -13.81
N LEU A 140 -5.70 -17.00 -13.41
CA LEU A 140 -6.39 -18.25 -13.64
C LEU A 140 -6.80 -18.26 -15.11
N ASP A 141 -6.54 -19.36 -15.81
CA ASP A 141 -7.09 -19.58 -17.13
C ASP A 141 -8.61 -19.85 -17.06
N LYS A 142 -9.26 -19.91 -18.22
CA LYS A 142 -10.72 -20.10 -18.29
C LYS A 142 -11.15 -21.42 -17.63
N GLU A 143 -10.38 -22.49 -17.81
CA GLU A 143 -10.68 -23.80 -17.22
C GLU A 143 -10.63 -23.74 -15.69
N ALA A 144 -9.61 -23.08 -15.13
CA ALA A 144 -9.47 -22.84 -13.71
C ALA A 144 -10.60 -21.97 -13.14
N ILE A 145 -11.07 -20.96 -13.89
CA ILE A 145 -12.22 -20.13 -13.50
C ILE A 145 -13.50 -20.96 -13.48
N ASP A 146 -13.77 -21.75 -14.52
CA ASP A 146 -14.95 -22.61 -14.59
C ASP A 146 -14.95 -23.64 -13.45
N LYS A 147 -13.77 -24.22 -13.15
CA LYS A 147 -13.59 -25.10 -12.00
C LYS A 147 -13.81 -24.39 -10.66
N MET A 148 -13.33 -23.16 -10.50
CA MET A 148 -13.61 -22.35 -9.32
C MET A 148 -15.12 -22.11 -9.16
N LYS A 149 -15.85 -21.73 -10.22
CA LYS A 149 -17.31 -21.55 -10.16
C LYS A 149 -18.03 -22.83 -9.74
N ALA A 150 -17.56 -24.00 -10.19
CA ALA A 150 -18.12 -25.29 -9.79
C ALA A 150 -17.86 -25.63 -8.31
N MET A 151 -16.71 -25.25 -7.77
CA MET A 151 -16.31 -25.52 -6.38
C MET A 151 -16.79 -24.46 -5.38
N CYS A 152 -17.12 -23.26 -5.85
CA CYS A 152 -17.52 -22.10 -5.06
C CYS A 152 -18.91 -21.60 -5.50
N PRO A 153 -20.02 -22.18 -4.99
CA PRO A 153 -21.37 -21.77 -5.38
C PRO A 153 -21.64 -20.27 -5.20
N GLU A 154 -20.99 -19.64 -4.23
CA GLU A 154 -21.05 -18.21 -3.95
C GLU A 154 -20.43 -17.33 -5.05
N LEU A 155 -19.60 -17.90 -5.93
CA LEU A 155 -18.92 -17.20 -7.03
C LEU A 155 -19.55 -17.46 -8.41
N VAL A 156 -20.65 -18.22 -8.51
CA VAL A 156 -21.26 -18.58 -9.81
C VAL A 156 -21.65 -17.34 -10.63
N ASN A 157 -22.11 -16.29 -9.97
CA ASN A 157 -22.51 -15.02 -10.60
C ASN A 157 -21.41 -13.94 -10.56
N ALA A 158 -20.23 -14.27 -10.02
CA ALA A 158 -19.11 -13.33 -9.95
C ALA A 158 -18.43 -13.20 -11.31
N THR A 159 -17.91 -12.00 -11.58
CA THR A 159 -17.09 -11.77 -12.78
C THR A 159 -15.77 -12.51 -12.67
N ASP A 160 -15.16 -12.83 -13.81
CA ASP A 160 -13.84 -13.48 -13.86
C ASP A 160 -12.79 -12.65 -13.09
N PHE A 161 -12.88 -11.32 -13.13
CA PHE A 161 -12.02 -10.41 -12.37
C PHE A 161 -12.22 -10.48 -10.85
N GLU A 162 -13.41 -10.80 -10.38
CA GLU A 162 -13.66 -11.04 -8.96
C GLU A 162 -13.13 -12.41 -8.55
N ILE A 163 -13.35 -13.44 -9.37
CA ILE A 163 -12.97 -14.83 -9.09
C ILE A 163 -11.46 -14.98 -8.91
N VAL A 164 -10.65 -14.28 -9.71
CA VAL A 164 -9.19 -14.35 -9.59
C VAL A 164 -8.68 -13.93 -8.20
N ARG A 165 -9.50 -13.26 -7.37
CA ARG A 165 -9.18 -12.87 -5.98
C ARG A 165 -9.43 -13.96 -4.94
N TYR A 166 -10.06 -15.08 -5.32
CA TYR A 166 -10.45 -16.16 -4.41
C TYR A 166 -9.65 -17.43 -4.66
N ARG A 167 -9.49 -18.25 -3.63
CA ARG A 167 -8.91 -19.59 -3.71
C ARG A 167 -9.71 -20.58 -2.89
N TYR A 168 -9.85 -21.80 -3.38
CA TYR A 168 -10.47 -22.91 -2.67
C TYR A 168 -9.53 -23.42 -1.57
N PHE A 169 -10.02 -23.51 -0.34
CA PHE A 169 -9.26 -24.01 0.81
C PHE A 169 -9.77 -25.40 1.20
N GLU A 170 -9.05 -26.44 0.74
CA GLU A 170 -9.45 -27.84 0.87
C GLU A 170 -9.83 -28.27 2.31
N PRO A 171 -9.06 -27.91 3.36
CA PRO A 171 -9.36 -28.37 4.72
C PRO A 171 -10.73 -27.95 5.26
N ARG A 172 -11.29 -26.83 4.77
CA ARG A 172 -12.59 -26.30 5.20
C ARG A 172 -13.68 -26.45 4.14
N GLY A 173 -13.32 -26.75 2.90
CA GLY A 173 -14.25 -26.93 1.79
C GLY A 173 -14.98 -25.64 1.41
N GLY A 174 -14.26 -24.58 1.04
CA GLY A 174 -14.87 -23.32 0.59
C GLY A 174 -13.88 -22.33 0.00
N CYS A 175 -14.38 -21.23 -0.54
CA CYS A 175 -13.56 -20.25 -1.25
C CYS A 175 -13.40 -18.96 -0.47
N PHE A 176 -12.15 -18.50 -0.43
CA PHE A 176 -11.76 -17.39 0.43
C PHE A 176 -10.85 -16.46 -0.35
N ARG A 177 -10.96 -15.16 -0.04
CA ARG A 177 -10.14 -14.15 -0.69
C ARG A 177 -8.67 -14.32 -0.26
N TYR A 178 -7.76 -14.48 -1.22
CA TYR A 178 -6.33 -14.57 -0.89
C TYR A 178 -5.79 -13.20 -0.42
N GLY A 179 -4.74 -13.22 0.40
CA GLY A 179 -4.17 -12.05 1.06
C GLY A 179 -4.89 -11.63 2.34
N PHE A 180 -6.00 -12.29 2.69
CA PHE A 180 -6.78 -12.09 3.92
C PHE A 180 -6.63 -13.29 4.85
N GLN A 181 -7.04 -13.15 6.11
CA GLN A 181 -6.98 -14.24 7.08
C GLN A 181 -7.84 -15.43 6.65
N GLY A 182 -9.09 -15.18 6.21
CA GLY A 182 -9.98 -16.22 5.71
C GLY A 182 -10.13 -17.38 6.71
N PRO A 183 -9.87 -18.64 6.31
CA PRO A 183 -9.97 -19.81 7.18
C PRO A 183 -8.71 -20.06 8.02
N CYS A 184 -7.68 -19.21 7.91
CA CYS A 184 -6.38 -19.43 8.52
C CYS A 184 -6.34 -19.04 10.01
N GLY A 185 -5.39 -19.64 10.73
CA GLY A 185 -5.13 -19.37 12.15
C GLY A 185 -4.72 -17.92 12.43
N ASN A 186 -4.57 -17.58 13.71
CA ASN A 186 -4.14 -16.25 14.11
C ASN A 186 -2.77 -15.90 13.50
N GLY A 187 -2.59 -14.65 13.06
CA GLY A 187 -1.37 -14.20 12.40
C GLY A 187 -1.14 -14.74 10.98
N MET A 188 -2.00 -15.64 10.49
CA MET A 188 -1.89 -16.23 9.16
C MET A 188 -2.75 -15.49 8.12
N LYS A 189 -2.42 -15.69 6.86
CA LYS A 189 -3.19 -15.28 5.68
C LYS A 189 -3.28 -16.43 4.70
N LEU A 190 -4.31 -16.41 3.88
CA LEU A 190 -4.45 -17.33 2.76
C LEU A 190 -3.61 -16.83 1.58
N PHE A 191 -2.69 -17.66 1.11
CA PHE A 191 -1.89 -17.42 -0.08
C PHE A 191 -2.28 -18.39 -1.19
N ILE A 192 -1.87 -18.07 -2.41
CA ILE A 192 -2.01 -18.96 -3.56
C ILE A 192 -1.01 -20.11 -3.37
N LYS A 193 -1.45 -21.37 -3.46
CA LYS A 193 -0.60 -22.54 -3.23
C LYS A 193 0.55 -22.63 -4.23
N GLU A 194 0.24 -22.46 -5.51
CA GLU A 194 1.17 -22.50 -6.65
C GLU A 194 0.68 -21.53 -7.74
N HIS A 195 1.58 -21.02 -8.60
CA HIS A 195 1.20 -20.10 -9.67
C HIS A 195 0.10 -20.70 -10.57
N GLY A 196 -0.96 -19.94 -10.86
CA GLY A 196 -2.13 -20.42 -11.62
C GLY A 196 -3.04 -21.41 -10.88
N SER A 197 -2.71 -21.78 -9.64
CA SER A 197 -3.54 -22.70 -8.85
C SER A 197 -4.82 -22.03 -8.37
N ILE A 198 -5.92 -22.78 -8.40
CA ILE A 198 -7.19 -22.42 -7.76
C ILE A 198 -7.17 -22.66 -6.25
N TYR A 199 -6.17 -23.36 -5.73
CA TYR A 199 -6.08 -23.75 -4.33
C TYR A 199 -5.32 -22.72 -3.49
N GLY A 200 -5.78 -22.53 -2.26
CA GLY A 200 -5.17 -21.67 -1.27
C GLY A 200 -4.47 -22.46 -0.17
N GLN A 201 -3.42 -21.88 0.40
CA GLN A 201 -2.70 -22.41 1.56
C GLN A 201 -2.57 -21.31 2.62
N CYS A 202 -2.68 -21.70 3.89
CA CYS A 202 -2.41 -20.78 5.00
C CYS A 202 -0.91 -20.68 5.28
N ASP A 203 -0.42 -19.45 5.44
CA ASP A 203 0.98 -19.12 5.75
C ASP A 203 0.98 -17.84 6.63
N CYS A 204 2.03 -17.55 7.38
CA CYS A 204 2.11 -16.32 8.19
C CYS A 204 2.08 -15.15 7.23
N ARG A 205 1.50 -14.06 7.73
CA ARG A 205 1.64 -12.76 7.08
C ARG A 205 3.11 -12.37 6.97
N LEU A 206 3.40 -11.65 5.89
CA LEU A 206 4.66 -10.97 5.66
C LEU A 206 4.49 -9.50 6.08
N ASP A 207 5.28 -9.05 7.03
CA ASP A 207 5.43 -7.64 7.41
C ASP A 207 6.90 -7.38 7.82
N ALA A 208 7.21 -6.18 8.34
CA ALA A 208 8.58 -5.82 8.72
C ALA A 208 9.15 -6.65 9.88
N ARG A 209 8.29 -7.21 10.73
CA ARG A 209 8.69 -8.01 11.91
C ARG A 209 8.32 -9.47 11.67
N MET A 210 9.34 -10.29 11.46
CA MET A 210 9.19 -11.73 11.19
C MET A 210 8.10 -12.40 12.06
N TRP A 211 7.19 -13.14 11.42
CA TRP A 211 6.16 -13.95 12.07
C TRP A 211 6.54 -15.41 12.01
N ILE A 212 6.64 -16.09 13.14
CA ILE A 212 7.03 -17.48 13.29
C ILE A 212 5.80 -18.35 13.47
N TYR A 213 5.74 -19.47 12.73
CA TYR A 213 4.71 -20.48 12.91
C TYR A 213 4.94 -21.29 14.18
N HIS A 214 3.88 -21.40 14.98
CA HIS A 214 3.84 -22.21 16.19
C HIS A 214 2.89 -23.39 15.96
N GLU A 215 3.47 -24.59 15.91
CA GLU A 215 2.78 -25.81 15.51
C GLU A 215 1.66 -26.19 16.48
N GLU A 216 1.89 -26.11 17.79
CA GLU A 216 0.91 -26.54 18.80
C GLU A 216 -0.40 -25.74 18.73
N SER A 217 -0.32 -24.44 18.43
CA SER A 217 -1.49 -23.56 18.31
C SER A 217 -1.98 -23.38 16.87
N LEU A 218 -1.29 -23.98 15.88
CA LEU A 218 -1.55 -23.81 14.45
C LEU A 218 -1.71 -22.32 14.06
N ALA A 219 -0.80 -21.48 14.57
CA ALA A 219 -0.89 -20.04 14.46
C ALA A 219 0.49 -19.41 14.26
N CYS A 220 0.48 -18.13 13.93
CA CYS A 220 1.65 -17.33 13.67
C CYS A 220 1.79 -16.21 14.69
N TYR A 221 3.01 -16.01 15.17
CA TYR A 221 3.33 -15.00 16.18
C TYR A 221 4.56 -14.22 15.78
N LYS A 222 4.64 -12.96 16.18
CA LYS A 222 5.81 -12.15 15.92
C LYS A 222 7.02 -12.68 16.72
N ILE A 223 8.19 -12.67 16.12
CA ILE A 223 9.46 -12.92 16.83
C ILE A 223 9.62 -11.93 18.00
N PHE A 224 10.18 -12.36 19.13
CA PHE A 224 10.29 -11.58 20.37
C PHE A 224 8.96 -11.11 20.96
N SER A 225 7.85 -11.80 20.67
CA SER A 225 6.58 -11.66 21.39
C SER A 225 6.30 -12.92 22.18
N GLN A 226 5.56 -12.83 23.29
CA GLN A 226 5.15 -14.04 24.04
C GLN A 226 4.45 -15.05 23.13
N GLY A 227 3.52 -14.60 22.28
CA GLY A 227 2.85 -15.45 21.30
C GLY A 227 2.18 -16.67 21.93
N GLY A 228 2.52 -17.87 21.45
CA GLY A 228 2.07 -19.15 21.98
C GLY A 228 2.90 -19.68 23.15
N CYS A 229 3.94 -18.98 23.58
CA CYS A 229 4.84 -19.42 24.65
C CYS A 229 4.28 -19.18 26.05
N SER A 230 4.78 -19.97 27.01
CA SER A 230 4.49 -19.76 28.43
C SER A 230 5.01 -18.41 28.93
N GLU A 231 4.50 -17.97 30.07
CA GLU A 231 5.01 -16.78 30.74
C GLU A 231 6.53 -16.85 30.94
N GLY A 232 7.22 -15.71 30.77
CA GLY A 232 8.68 -15.63 30.82
C GLY A 232 9.40 -15.97 29.51
N ASN A 233 8.70 -16.46 28.48
CA ASN A 233 9.28 -16.84 27.20
C ASN A 233 8.72 -15.99 26.05
N TYR A 234 9.45 -15.94 24.93
CA TYR A 234 8.96 -15.42 23.65
C TYR A 234 9.24 -16.37 22.49
N MET A 235 8.56 -16.14 21.37
CA MET A 235 8.79 -16.82 20.10
C MET A 235 10.10 -16.33 19.46
N ASP A 236 11.02 -17.23 19.14
CA ASP A 236 12.24 -16.95 18.37
C ASP A 236 12.66 -18.16 17.54
N LEU A 237 13.72 -18.01 16.77
CA LEU A 237 14.46 -19.10 16.17
C LEU A 237 15.50 -19.59 17.18
N THR A 238 15.39 -20.87 17.56
CA THR A 238 16.37 -21.59 18.37
C THR A 238 17.76 -21.59 17.71
N GLU A 239 18.78 -22.07 18.42
CA GLU A 239 20.16 -22.12 17.90
C GLU A 239 20.28 -22.95 16.60
N ASP A 240 19.44 -23.98 16.43
CA ASP A 240 19.34 -24.77 15.19
C ASP A 240 18.44 -24.14 14.12
N GLY A 241 18.02 -22.89 14.32
CA GLY A 241 17.24 -22.10 13.37
C GLY A 241 15.77 -22.50 13.27
N LYS A 242 15.23 -23.26 14.24
CA LYS A 242 13.84 -23.70 14.23
C LYS A 242 12.94 -22.75 15.03
N PRO A 243 11.67 -22.59 14.64
CA PRO A 243 10.66 -21.98 15.50
C PRO A 243 10.64 -22.60 16.90
N GLY A 244 10.70 -21.77 17.94
CA GLY A 244 10.59 -22.25 19.31
C GLY A 244 10.36 -21.14 20.33
N CYS A 245 10.10 -21.57 21.56
CA CYS A 245 10.02 -20.69 22.71
C CYS A 245 11.38 -20.60 23.40
N VAL A 246 11.87 -19.38 23.59
CA VAL A 246 13.11 -19.12 24.31
C VAL A 246 12.87 -18.16 25.46
N GLU A 247 13.75 -18.21 26.47
CA GLU A 247 13.65 -17.35 27.64
C GLU A 247 13.72 -15.87 27.24
N ASN A 248 12.78 -15.08 27.75
CA ASN A 248 12.81 -13.63 27.63
C ASN A 248 13.64 -13.05 28.79
N PRO A 249 14.88 -12.60 28.56
CA PRO A 249 15.71 -12.02 29.62
C PRO A 249 15.14 -10.70 30.18
N CYS A 250 14.11 -10.14 29.53
CA CYS A 250 13.38 -8.94 29.93
C CYS A 250 11.94 -9.24 30.35
N ALA A 251 11.62 -10.49 30.71
CA ALA A 251 10.28 -10.90 31.12
C ALA A 251 9.70 -10.05 32.24
N ALA A 252 10.53 -9.62 33.20
CA ALA A 252 10.12 -8.76 34.31
C ALA A 252 9.62 -7.37 33.86
N ASN A 253 9.98 -6.92 32.65
CA ASN A 253 9.52 -5.65 32.08
C ASN A 253 8.23 -5.82 31.26
N GLY A 254 7.99 -7.01 30.71
CA GLY A 254 6.80 -7.33 29.91
C GLY A 254 7.10 -8.22 28.71
N THR A 255 6.06 -8.49 27.92
CA THR A 255 6.05 -9.50 26.85
C THR A 255 6.53 -9.01 25.48
N GLU A 256 6.73 -7.70 25.33
CA GLU A 256 7.20 -7.03 24.11
C GLU A 256 8.53 -6.28 24.37
N PHE A 257 9.33 -6.79 25.31
CA PHE A 257 10.64 -6.26 25.64
C PHE A 257 11.74 -7.15 25.06
N TYR A 258 12.79 -6.51 24.57
CA TYR A 258 13.97 -7.16 24.02
C TYR A 258 15.23 -6.58 24.67
N LYS A 259 16.25 -7.43 24.89
CA LYS A 259 17.52 -7.02 25.48
C LYS A 259 18.46 -6.51 24.39
N LEU A 260 18.48 -5.20 24.17
CA LEU A 260 19.36 -4.54 23.21
C LEU A 260 20.55 -3.92 23.94
N ARG A 261 21.78 -4.34 23.59
CA ARG A 261 23.03 -3.84 24.19
C ARG A 261 23.05 -3.90 25.74
N GLY A 262 22.46 -4.94 26.30
CA GLY A 262 22.42 -5.18 27.75
C GLY A 262 21.22 -4.55 28.47
N VAL A 263 20.48 -3.65 27.82
CA VAL A 263 19.35 -2.93 28.41
C VAL A 263 18.03 -3.48 27.87
N CYS A 264 17.06 -3.67 28.75
CA CYS A 264 15.73 -4.12 28.38
C CYS A 264 14.90 -2.95 27.85
N ALA A 265 14.38 -3.07 26.64
CA ALA A 265 13.63 -2.00 26.02
C ALA A 265 12.44 -2.53 25.21
N GLN A 266 11.37 -1.73 25.18
CA GLN A 266 10.14 -2.11 24.53
C GLN A 266 10.24 -1.92 23.01
N ILE A 267 9.87 -2.95 22.26
CA ILE A 267 9.82 -2.90 20.80
C ILE A 267 8.77 -1.88 20.34
N GLY A 268 9.10 -1.08 19.32
CA GLY A 268 8.26 -0.02 18.74
C GLY A 268 8.21 1.26 19.58
N LYS A 269 9.03 1.38 20.63
CA LYS A 269 9.09 2.55 21.51
C LYS A 269 10.47 3.22 21.49
N PRO A 270 10.54 4.54 21.73
CA PRO A 270 11.81 5.21 21.95
C PRO A 270 12.44 4.74 23.27
N ASN A 271 13.76 4.72 23.31
CA ASN A 271 14.52 4.46 24.53
C ASN A 271 15.81 5.28 24.48
N GLU A 272 15.88 6.38 25.25
CA GLU A 272 16.98 7.35 25.19
C GLU A 272 18.32 6.79 25.70
N GLU A 273 18.29 5.74 26.52
CA GLU A 273 19.49 5.08 27.05
C GLU A 273 20.25 4.34 25.94
N ILE A 274 19.52 3.73 25.00
CA ILE A 274 20.10 2.88 23.95
C ILE A 274 20.11 3.59 22.57
N CYS A 275 19.06 4.35 22.29
CA CYS A 275 18.73 4.92 20.99
C CYS A 275 18.75 6.45 21.06
N LYS A 276 19.63 7.08 20.27
CA LYS A 276 19.77 8.55 20.18
C LYS A 276 18.86 9.13 19.09
N ASP A 277 18.75 10.46 19.04
CA ASP A 277 18.11 11.18 17.93
C ASP A 277 16.63 10.81 17.68
N ASN A 278 15.84 10.61 18.74
CA ASN A 278 14.43 10.18 18.63
C ASN A 278 14.23 8.89 17.83
N SER A 279 15.22 8.00 17.81
CA SER A 279 15.06 6.68 17.21
C SER A 279 14.22 5.75 18.10
N VAL A 280 13.52 4.84 17.45
CA VAL A 280 12.72 3.80 18.09
C VAL A 280 13.39 2.45 17.89
N ILE A 281 13.16 1.52 18.81
CA ILE A 281 13.65 0.15 18.66
C ILE A 281 12.67 -0.60 17.75
N ASP A 282 13.09 -0.95 16.55
CA ASP A 282 12.25 -1.65 15.59
C ASP A 282 13.07 -2.57 14.67
N PHE A 283 12.39 -3.32 13.81
CA PHE A 283 13.01 -4.27 12.91
C PHE A 283 13.51 -3.59 11.65
N ILE A 284 14.83 -3.66 11.45
CA ILE A 284 15.43 -3.30 10.17
C ILE A 284 15.18 -4.45 9.18
N PRO A 285 14.83 -4.14 7.93
CA PRO A 285 14.84 -5.08 6.84
C PRO A 285 16.04 -6.01 6.88
N LYS A 286 15.78 -7.31 6.76
CA LYS A 286 16.83 -8.34 6.72
C LYS A 286 17.59 -8.57 8.03
N LYS A 287 17.22 -7.90 9.12
CA LYS A 287 17.71 -8.22 10.46
C LYS A 287 16.67 -9.01 11.24
N ARG A 288 17.10 -10.13 11.84
CA ARG A 288 16.28 -10.90 12.77
C ARG A 288 15.98 -10.09 14.02
N THR A 289 17.01 -9.46 14.59
CA THR A 289 16.93 -8.71 15.85
C THR A 289 16.55 -7.25 15.60
N PRO A 290 15.75 -6.63 16.49
CA PRO A 290 15.46 -5.21 16.39
C PRO A 290 16.72 -4.37 16.67
N ASP A 291 16.71 -3.14 16.20
CA ASP A 291 17.79 -2.16 16.34
C ASP A 291 17.19 -0.75 16.44
N CYS A 292 18.02 0.25 16.73
CA CYS A 292 17.55 1.64 16.73
C CYS A 292 17.33 2.14 15.29
N ILE A 293 16.09 2.50 14.93
CA ILE A 293 15.75 3.09 13.64
C ILE A 293 15.24 4.52 13.81
N LYS A 294 15.65 5.43 12.91
CA LYS A 294 15.07 6.77 12.85
C LYS A 294 13.68 6.65 12.22
N THR A 295 12.66 7.27 12.83
CA THR A 295 11.25 7.25 12.38
C THR A 295 11.00 7.99 11.05
N GLN A 296 12.06 8.33 10.30
CA GLN A 296 11.97 9.01 9.02
C GLN A 296 11.81 7.99 7.88
N GLY A 297 10.57 7.53 7.66
CA GLY A 297 10.18 6.83 6.44
C GLY A 297 9.60 5.44 6.64
N ILE A 298 8.60 5.11 5.83
CA ILE A 298 7.95 3.80 5.77
C ILE A 298 9.02 2.76 5.41
N VAL A 299 9.22 1.78 6.28
CA VAL A 299 10.20 0.71 6.10
C VAL A 299 9.51 -0.52 5.49
N THR A 300 9.89 -0.89 4.27
CA THR A 300 9.41 -2.10 3.56
C THR A 300 10.54 -3.13 3.38
N GLY A 301 10.27 -4.40 3.78
CA GLY A 301 10.93 -5.61 3.28
C GLY A 301 11.76 -6.40 4.31
N VAL A 302 11.68 -7.73 4.32
CA VAL A 302 12.48 -8.66 5.17
C VAL A 302 13.53 -9.37 4.32
N GLY A 303 14.58 -9.91 4.96
CA GLY A 303 15.70 -10.59 4.30
C GLY A 303 15.70 -12.09 4.48
N ILE A 304 16.35 -12.74 3.53
CA ILE A 304 16.17 -14.11 3.10
C ILE A 304 17.23 -15.02 3.74
N LEU A 305 16.79 -16.12 4.37
CA LEU A 305 17.60 -17.26 4.85
C LEU A 305 17.77 -18.31 3.71
N PRO A 306 18.65 -19.33 3.85
CA PRO A 306 19.31 -19.99 2.72
C PRO A 306 18.37 -20.91 1.93
N CYS A 307 17.74 -20.36 0.91
CA CYS A 307 17.14 -21.11 -0.19
C CYS A 307 18.03 -20.99 -1.43
N ARG A 308 17.70 -21.72 -2.51
CA ARG A 308 18.36 -21.55 -3.82
C ARG A 308 18.36 -20.06 -4.23
N PRO A 309 19.38 -19.57 -4.97
CA PRO A 309 19.34 -18.20 -5.50
C PRO A 309 18.00 -17.91 -6.19
N GLY A 310 17.28 -16.88 -5.73
CA GLY A 310 15.93 -16.53 -6.21
C GLY A 310 14.76 -17.09 -5.39
N SER A 311 15.00 -17.63 -4.19
CA SER A 311 13.94 -18.13 -3.29
C SER A 311 14.07 -17.56 -1.89
N VAL A 312 12.95 -17.31 -1.21
CA VAL A 312 12.87 -16.92 0.20
C VAL A 312 12.40 -18.08 1.07
N LEU A 313 13.09 -18.31 2.17
CA LEU A 313 12.55 -19.15 3.24
C LEU A 313 11.40 -18.37 3.91
N ALA A 314 10.15 -18.81 3.72
CA ALA A 314 9.11 -18.32 4.62
C ALA A 314 9.32 -18.94 6.00
N VAL A 315 8.89 -18.21 7.02
CA VAL A 315 9.03 -18.51 8.45
C VAL A 315 8.26 -19.78 8.92
N HIS A 316 7.95 -20.67 7.98
CA HIS A 316 7.18 -21.93 8.10
C HIS A 316 7.94 -23.13 7.54
N GLY A 317 9.23 -22.98 7.21
CA GLY A 317 10.06 -24.10 6.76
C GLY A 317 9.80 -24.55 5.32
N LYS A 318 9.21 -23.71 4.46
CA LYS A 318 9.16 -23.94 3.01
C LYS A 318 9.84 -22.80 2.26
N CYS A 319 10.70 -23.15 1.30
CA CYS A 319 11.27 -22.19 0.35
C CYS A 319 10.20 -21.84 -0.68
N HIS A 320 9.87 -20.56 -0.78
CA HIS A 320 9.09 -20.01 -1.88
C HIS A 320 10.05 -19.37 -2.89
N ILE A 321 9.80 -19.54 -4.18
CA ILE A 321 10.50 -18.75 -5.20
C ILE A 321 9.98 -17.31 -5.03
N GLU A 322 10.88 -16.36 -4.80
CA GLU A 322 10.49 -14.96 -4.66
C GLU A 322 10.15 -14.41 -6.05
N GLU A 323 8.93 -14.61 -6.52
CA GLU A 323 8.38 -13.82 -7.64
C GLU A 323 7.83 -12.50 -7.08
N TRP A 324 8.67 -11.75 -6.37
CA TRP A 324 8.46 -10.31 -6.18
C TRP A 324 9.37 -9.59 -7.17
N ASP A 325 8.87 -9.40 -8.39
CA ASP A 325 9.43 -8.48 -9.36
C ASP A 325 9.16 -7.05 -8.86
N PHE A 326 9.91 -6.61 -7.85
CA PHE A 326 10.20 -5.19 -7.71
C PHE A 326 11.02 -4.84 -8.93
N GLY A 327 10.34 -4.34 -9.97
CA GLY A 327 10.95 -3.93 -11.20
C GLY A 327 12.25 -3.19 -10.89
N LYS A 328 13.37 -3.85 -11.17
CA LYS A 328 14.65 -3.17 -11.24
C LYS A 328 14.51 -2.18 -12.38
N GLU A 329 14.53 -0.90 -12.03
CA GLU A 329 15.04 0.12 -12.93
C GLU A 329 16.54 -0.15 -13.04
N ASP A 330 16.94 -0.75 -14.16
CA ASP A 330 18.32 -0.72 -14.66
C ASP A 330 18.54 0.63 -15.37
#